data_AF-A0A8H6MEC5-F1
#
_entry.id   AF-A0A8H6MEC5-F1
#
_cell.length_a   1.000
_cell.length_b   1.000
_cell.length_c   1.000
_cell.angle_alpha   90.00
_cell.angle_beta   90.00
_cell.angle_gamma   90.00
#
_symmetry.space_group_name_H-M   'P 1'
#
loop_
_entity.id
_entity.type
_entity.pdbx_description
1 polymer ?
#
loop_
_entity_poly.entity_id
_entity_poly.type
_entity_poly.pdbx_seq_one_letter_code
_entity_poly.pdbx_strand_id
1 'polypeptide(L)'
;MASLMAHRLLASSRPALRKFNNPSALKAFSTSRYVANGTAATSSYSAPKPATPPSTEKPSTVVESTSGVLESALPEAFGSDGATDWSRSYHGLSSQAFPPEVAEVLMAPIDPLDVEMKPDGLAYLPEIKYRRILNKAFGPGGWGLAPRSETSVGPKIVSREYALVCQGRLVAIARGEQEYFDPSGIATATEGCKSNALMRCCKDLGIASELWDPRFIREFKAKECVEVFVEHLPTKRKKKLWRRKDQGAFGYPYKE
;
A
#
# COMPACT_ATOMS: atom_id res chain seq x y z
N MET A 1 34.86 78.58 -7.52
CA MET A 1 33.39 78.75 -7.47
C MET A 1 32.85 77.74 -6.47
N ALA A 2 32.11 78.25 -5.49
CA ALA A 2 31.71 77.62 -4.24
C ALA A 2 30.69 76.48 -4.39
N SER A 3 30.63 75.55 -3.42
CA SER A 3 29.58 75.59 -2.38
C SER A 3 29.67 74.38 -1.45
N LEU A 4 29.69 74.68 -0.14
CA LEU A 4 29.36 73.77 0.95
C LEU A 4 27.89 73.31 0.86
N MET A 5 27.55 72.17 1.45
CA MET A 5 26.40 72.00 2.35
C MET A 5 26.51 70.68 3.14
N ALA A 6 26.12 70.75 4.42
CA ALA A 6 26.42 69.80 5.48
C ALA A 6 25.21 68.93 5.91
N HIS A 7 25.53 67.87 6.63
CA HIS A 7 24.77 67.17 7.69
C HIS A 7 23.40 66.52 7.41
N ARG A 8 23.30 65.20 7.67
CA ARG A 8 22.68 64.67 8.91
C ARG A 8 22.87 63.15 9.05
N LEU A 9 23.39 62.73 10.20
CA LEU A 9 23.38 61.37 10.72
C LEU A 9 21.97 61.03 11.23
N LEU A 10 21.45 59.86 10.86
CA LEU A 10 20.31 59.21 11.52
C LEU A 10 20.67 57.74 11.76
N ALA A 11 20.87 57.41 13.03
CA ALA A 11 20.97 56.05 13.53
C ALA A 11 19.58 55.38 13.49
N SER A 12 19.51 54.12 13.05
CA SER A 12 18.31 53.29 13.24
C SER A 12 18.66 51.95 13.88
N SER A 13 17.79 51.61 14.83
CA SER A 13 17.90 50.60 15.86
C SER A 13 17.68 49.18 15.34
N ARG A 14 18.43 48.21 15.88
CA ARG A 14 18.27 46.76 15.64
C ARG A 14 17.02 46.24 16.37
N PRO A 15 16.14 45.43 15.75
CA PRO A 15 15.12 44.70 16.49
C PRO A 15 15.70 43.40 17.06
N ALA A 16 15.41 43.17 18.34
CA ALA A 16 15.78 41.97 19.08
C ALA A 16 14.95 40.74 18.65
N LEU A 17 15.61 39.63 18.33
CA LEU A 17 15.00 38.33 18.11
C LEU A 17 14.51 37.74 19.43
N ARG A 18 13.18 37.70 19.62
CA ARG A 18 12.52 36.96 20.71
C ARG A 18 12.68 35.46 20.49
N LYS A 19 13.37 34.80 21.42
CA LYS A 19 13.37 33.34 21.59
C LYS A 19 11.99 32.90 22.06
N PHE A 20 11.31 32.07 21.26
CA PHE A 20 10.19 31.27 21.74
C PHE A 20 10.70 29.88 22.08
N ASN A 21 10.66 29.59 23.38
CA ASN A 21 10.89 28.29 23.97
C ASN A 21 9.50 27.70 24.24
N ASN A 22 9.17 26.54 23.70
CA ASN A 22 8.14 25.71 24.34
C ASN A 22 8.39 24.21 24.09
N PRO A 23 8.39 23.37 25.14
CA PRO A 23 8.69 21.95 25.05
C PRO A 23 7.40 21.12 25.03
N SER A 24 7.23 20.22 24.06
CA SER A 24 6.18 19.19 24.14
C SER A 24 6.65 17.88 23.52
N ALA A 25 6.62 16.84 24.36
CA ALA A 25 7.15 15.50 24.15
C ALA A 25 6.54 14.75 22.96
N LEU A 26 7.40 14.13 22.14
CA LEU A 26 7.04 13.01 21.27
C LEU A 26 7.36 11.70 21.98
N LYS A 27 6.34 10.88 22.24
CA LYS A 27 6.52 9.48 22.69
C LYS A 27 5.80 8.52 21.74
N ALA A 28 6.59 7.51 21.36
CA ALA A 28 6.25 6.14 20.97
C ALA A 28 5.49 5.89 19.66
N PHE A 29 6.27 5.55 18.62
CA PHE A 29 5.83 4.69 17.53
C PHE A 29 5.50 3.30 18.08
N SER A 30 4.26 2.85 17.91
CA SER A 30 3.86 1.45 18.10
C SER A 30 3.61 0.84 16.73
N THR A 31 4.54 0.01 16.28
CA THR A 31 4.41 -0.77 15.04
C THR A 31 3.40 -1.90 15.22
N SER A 32 2.39 -1.95 14.34
CA SER A 32 1.52 -3.11 14.16
C SER A 32 2.35 -4.32 13.73
N ARG A 33 2.29 -5.39 14.51
CA ARG A 33 2.93 -6.68 14.20
C ARG A 33 1.95 -7.51 13.37
N TYR A 34 2.24 -7.75 12.09
CA TYR A 34 1.67 -8.89 11.39
C TYR A 34 2.45 -10.14 11.81
N VAL A 35 1.81 -10.96 12.66
CA VAL A 35 2.28 -12.30 13.01
C VAL A 35 1.83 -13.25 11.91
N ALA A 36 2.79 -13.75 11.13
CA ALA A 36 2.59 -14.90 10.27
C ALA A 36 2.70 -16.17 11.13
N ASN A 37 1.57 -16.71 11.58
CA ASN A 37 1.55 -18.05 12.16
C ASN A 37 1.34 -19.08 11.04
N GLY A 38 2.44 -19.69 10.62
CA GLY A 38 2.42 -20.97 9.92
C GLY A 38 2.47 -22.10 10.96
N THR A 39 1.38 -22.85 11.08
CA THR A 39 1.36 -24.14 11.79
C THR A 39 0.81 -25.19 10.85
N ALA A 40 1.66 -26.17 10.56
CA ALA A 40 1.37 -27.35 9.76
C ALA A 40 0.23 -28.17 10.39
N ALA A 41 -0.78 -28.49 9.59
CA ALA A 41 -1.82 -29.44 9.95
C ALA A 41 -1.45 -30.82 9.43
N THR A 42 -1.18 -31.75 10.36
CA THR A 42 -0.95 -33.17 10.07
C THR A 42 -2.29 -33.86 9.85
N SER A 43 -2.45 -34.44 8.66
CA SER A 43 -3.57 -35.30 8.27
C SER A 43 -3.58 -36.60 9.05
N SER A 44 -4.74 -37.03 9.55
CA SER A 44 -4.99 -38.43 9.90
C SER A 44 -6.36 -38.87 9.36
N TYR A 45 -6.30 -39.89 8.51
CA TYR A 45 -7.40 -40.62 7.90
C TYR A 45 -8.16 -41.46 8.93
N SER A 46 -9.48 -41.57 8.79
CA SER A 46 -10.23 -42.73 9.29
C SER A 46 -11.34 -43.12 8.30
N ALA A 47 -11.42 -44.43 8.02
CA ALA A 47 -12.30 -45.07 7.05
C ALA A 47 -13.52 -45.75 7.74
N PRO A 48 -14.58 -46.16 7.01
CA PRO A 48 -15.97 -46.28 7.51
C PRO A 48 -16.43 -47.72 7.84
N LYS A 49 -17.61 -47.87 8.49
CA LYS A 49 -18.35 -49.16 8.66
C LYS A 49 -19.90 -48.99 8.84
N PRO A 50 -20.75 -50.04 8.63
CA PRO A 50 -22.01 -49.95 7.88
C PRO A 50 -23.32 -50.52 8.53
N ALA A 51 -24.47 -50.30 7.83
CA ALA A 51 -25.76 -51.06 7.71
C ALA A 51 -26.78 -51.08 8.89
N THR A 52 -28.14 -51.19 8.83
CA THR A 52 -29.33 -50.91 7.93
C THR A 52 -30.64 -51.10 8.82
N PRO A 53 -31.92 -51.22 8.35
CA PRO A 53 -33.12 -50.33 8.53
C PRO A 53 -34.25 -50.85 9.49
N PRO A 54 -35.46 -50.22 9.59
CA PRO A 54 -36.61 -50.60 8.72
C PRO A 54 -37.67 -49.49 8.35
N SER A 55 -38.33 -49.69 7.18
CA SER A 55 -39.78 -49.62 6.80
C SER A 55 -40.81 -48.76 7.58
N THR A 56 -41.93 -48.20 7.08
CA THR A 56 -42.65 -47.99 5.78
C THR A 56 -43.82 -47.00 6.10
N GLU A 57 -44.29 -46.19 5.13
CA GLU A 57 -45.70 -45.81 4.82
C GLU A 57 -45.90 -44.37 4.26
N LYS A 58 -46.77 -44.27 3.23
CA LYS A 58 -47.19 -43.11 2.39
C LYS A 58 -48.55 -42.53 2.91
N PRO A 59 -49.24 -41.49 2.33
CA PRO A 59 -49.07 -40.79 1.04
C PRO A 59 -49.30 -39.24 0.99
N SER A 60 -49.10 -38.70 -0.22
CA SER A 60 -49.62 -37.41 -0.77
C SER A 60 -48.85 -36.15 -0.32
N THR A 61 -48.38 -35.26 -1.19
CA THR A 61 -49.07 -34.57 -2.28
C THR A 61 -48.10 -34.14 -3.39
N VAL A 62 -48.63 -34.08 -4.61
CA VAL A 62 -48.00 -33.56 -5.83
C VAL A 62 -47.78 -32.06 -5.68
N VAL A 63 -46.55 -31.58 -5.83
CA VAL A 63 -46.26 -30.18 -6.15
C VAL A 63 -45.15 -30.15 -7.18
N GLU A 64 -45.47 -29.59 -8.34
CA GLU A 64 -44.58 -29.40 -9.48
C GLU A 64 -43.29 -28.69 -9.06
N SER A 65 -42.16 -29.34 -9.32
CA SER A 65 -40.85 -28.73 -9.17
C SER A 65 -40.59 -27.82 -10.37
N THR A 66 -40.99 -26.56 -10.28
CA THR A 66 -40.47 -25.53 -11.16
C THR A 66 -39.01 -25.31 -10.81
N SER A 67 -38.15 -25.66 -11.77
CA SER A 67 -36.73 -25.33 -11.80
C SER A 67 -36.56 -23.80 -11.80
N GLY A 68 -36.57 -23.21 -10.61
CA GLY A 68 -36.18 -21.83 -10.38
C GLY A 68 -34.67 -21.73 -10.38
N VAL A 69 -34.13 -21.36 -11.54
CA VAL A 69 -32.73 -20.98 -11.73
C VAL A 69 -32.39 -19.92 -10.68
N LEU A 70 -31.50 -20.24 -9.75
CA LEU A 70 -30.87 -19.28 -8.87
C LEU A 70 -29.86 -18.50 -9.71
N GLU A 71 -30.36 -17.60 -10.55
CA GLU A 71 -29.55 -16.65 -11.30
C GLU A 71 -29.10 -15.59 -10.29
N SER A 72 -27.97 -15.87 -9.63
CA SER A 72 -27.20 -14.83 -8.95
C SER A 72 -26.63 -13.93 -10.04
N ALA A 73 -27.47 -13.04 -10.57
CA ALA A 73 -27.06 -12.01 -11.49
C ALA A 73 -25.98 -11.18 -10.80
N LEU A 74 -24.74 -11.34 -11.26
CA LEU A 74 -23.69 -10.37 -10.99
C LEU A 74 -24.27 -8.98 -11.32
N PRO A 75 -24.07 -7.97 -10.46
CA PRO A 75 -24.65 -6.65 -10.68
C PRO A 75 -24.27 -6.16 -12.08
N GLU A 76 -25.27 -5.72 -12.85
CA GLU A 76 -25.06 -5.24 -14.21
C GLU A 76 -23.98 -4.16 -14.21
N ALA A 77 -22.92 -4.42 -14.98
CA ALA A 77 -21.67 -3.65 -14.99
C ALA A 77 -21.78 -2.28 -15.70
N PHE A 78 -22.96 -1.94 -16.20
CA PHE A 78 -23.22 -0.75 -17.01
C PHE A 78 -23.99 0.27 -16.17
N GLY A 79 -23.45 1.48 -16.07
CA GLY A 79 -24.19 2.63 -15.56
C GLY A 79 -25.34 3.00 -16.50
N SER A 80 -26.22 3.89 -16.03
CA SER A 80 -27.41 4.37 -16.77
C SER A 80 -27.12 4.84 -18.19
N ASP A 81 -25.87 5.24 -18.45
CA ASP A 81 -25.41 5.87 -19.70
C ASP A 81 -24.62 4.88 -20.58
N GLY A 82 -24.59 3.59 -20.25
CA GLY A 82 -23.81 2.56 -20.95
C GLY A 82 -22.31 2.56 -20.61
N ALA A 83 -21.84 3.51 -19.81
CA ALA A 83 -20.47 3.55 -19.29
C ALA A 83 -20.28 2.50 -18.17
N THR A 84 -19.11 1.86 -18.10
CA THR A 84 -18.83 0.86 -17.05
C THR A 84 -18.75 1.49 -15.66
N ASP A 85 -19.58 1.02 -14.72
CA ASP A 85 -19.48 1.43 -13.31
C ASP A 85 -18.35 0.66 -12.60
N TRP A 86 -17.17 1.27 -12.56
CA TRP A 86 -15.99 0.69 -11.91
C TRP A 86 -16.11 0.48 -10.39
N SER A 87 -17.12 1.05 -9.73
CA SER A 87 -17.34 0.81 -8.30
C SER A 87 -17.81 -0.63 -8.02
N ARG A 88 -18.49 -1.27 -9.00
CA ARG A 88 -19.11 -2.60 -8.86
C ARG A 88 -18.68 -3.60 -9.92
N SER A 89 -18.29 -3.12 -11.10
CA SER A 89 -17.98 -3.92 -12.27
C SER A 89 -16.71 -4.78 -12.15
N TYR A 90 -16.76 -5.96 -12.79
CA TYR A 90 -15.63 -6.84 -13.05
C TYR A 90 -15.24 -6.91 -14.53
N HIS A 91 -15.64 -5.89 -15.31
CA HIS A 91 -15.46 -5.84 -16.76
C HIS A 91 -13.99 -6.04 -17.18
N GLY A 92 -13.76 -6.97 -18.11
CA GLY A 92 -12.44 -7.26 -18.68
C GLY A 92 -11.48 -8.02 -17.74
N LEU A 93 -11.90 -8.37 -16.51
CA LEU A 93 -11.05 -9.15 -15.62
C LEU A 93 -10.82 -10.54 -16.22
N SER A 94 -9.54 -10.94 -16.33
CA SER A 94 -9.12 -12.24 -16.87
C SER A 94 -9.62 -12.56 -18.29
N SER A 95 -10.08 -11.57 -19.06
CA SER A 95 -10.58 -11.82 -20.41
C SER A 95 -9.47 -12.08 -21.44
N GLN A 96 -8.30 -11.46 -21.25
CA GLN A 96 -7.15 -11.56 -22.15
C GLN A 96 -5.83 -11.26 -21.43
N ALA A 97 -4.71 -11.81 -21.89
CA ALA A 97 -3.38 -11.35 -21.46
C ALA A 97 -3.07 -9.95 -22.02
N PHE A 98 -2.16 -9.19 -21.38
CA PHE A 98 -1.60 -8.00 -22.02
C PHE A 98 -0.65 -8.42 -23.16
N PRO A 99 -0.43 -7.56 -24.17
CA PRO A 99 0.57 -7.81 -25.21
C PRO A 99 1.96 -8.12 -24.63
N PRO A 100 2.78 -8.95 -25.31
CA PRO A 100 4.10 -9.34 -24.81
C PRO A 100 5.01 -8.16 -24.44
N GLU A 101 5.00 -7.08 -25.22
CA GLU A 101 5.80 -5.87 -24.98
C GLU A 101 5.40 -5.15 -23.69
N VAL A 102 4.12 -5.18 -23.32
CA VAL A 102 3.62 -4.64 -22.05
C VAL A 102 4.02 -5.56 -20.91
N ALA A 103 3.86 -6.87 -21.10
CA ALA A 103 4.21 -7.88 -20.11
C ALA A 103 5.71 -7.84 -19.76
N GLU A 104 6.58 -7.65 -20.75
CA GLU A 104 8.02 -7.47 -20.58
C GLU A 104 8.33 -6.26 -19.68
N VAL A 105 7.67 -5.12 -19.89
CA VAL A 105 7.86 -3.93 -19.05
C VAL A 105 7.37 -4.14 -17.62
N LEU A 106 6.20 -4.77 -17.45
CA LEU A 106 5.59 -4.97 -16.13
C LEU A 106 6.37 -5.97 -15.25
N MET A 107 6.93 -7.00 -15.86
CA MET A 107 7.69 -8.07 -15.18
C MET A 107 9.21 -7.85 -15.22
N ALA A 108 9.68 -6.69 -15.71
CA ALA A 108 11.09 -6.36 -15.72
C ALA A 108 11.67 -6.35 -14.29
N PRO A 109 12.91 -6.82 -14.08
CA PRO A 109 13.56 -6.77 -12.78
C PRO A 109 13.73 -5.33 -12.32
N ILE A 110 13.56 -5.09 -11.01
CA ILE A 110 13.76 -3.77 -10.43
C ILE A 110 15.24 -3.47 -10.26
N ASP A 111 15.61 -2.21 -10.45
CA ASP A 111 16.95 -1.74 -10.13
C ASP A 111 17.16 -1.82 -8.60
N PRO A 112 18.17 -2.52 -8.07
CA PRO A 112 18.47 -2.55 -6.65
C PRO A 112 18.69 -1.16 -6.04
N LEU A 113 19.12 -0.16 -6.83
CA LEU A 113 19.25 1.23 -6.37
C LEU A 113 17.92 1.92 -6.10
N ASP A 114 16.83 1.41 -6.69
CA ASP A 114 15.49 1.95 -6.49
C ASP A 114 14.78 1.36 -5.25
N VAL A 115 15.31 0.28 -4.68
CA VAL A 115 14.73 -0.41 -3.52
C VAL A 115 15.17 0.27 -2.23
N GLU A 116 14.24 0.79 -1.45
CA GLU A 116 14.54 1.42 -0.17
C GLU A 116 14.49 0.42 0.99
N MET A 117 15.18 0.75 2.08
CA MET A 117 15.20 -0.05 3.31
C MET A 117 14.66 0.77 4.48
N LYS A 118 13.59 0.29 5.10
CA LYS A 118 13.09 0.89 6.35
C LYS A 118 13.99 0.48 7.53
N PRO A 119 14.03 1.29 8.61
CA PRO A 119 14.79 0.97 9.81
C PRO A 119 14.43 -0.35 10.50
N ASP A 120 13.20 -0.84 10.28
CA ASP A 120 12.71 -2.14 10.78
C ASP A 120 13.17 -3.35 9.94
N GLY A 121 13.84 -3.11 8.82
CA GLY A 121 14.32 -4.15 7.91
C GLY A 121 13.35 -4.50 6.78
N LEU A 122 12.28 -3.73 6.57
CA LEU A 122 11.40 -3.91 5.42
C LEU A 122 12.01 -3.26 4.17
N ALA A 123 12.32 -4.07 3.16
CA ALA A 123 12.65 -3.58 1.82
C ALA A 123 11.36 -3.16 1.09
N TYR A 124 11.36 -2.01 0.41
CA TYR A 124 10.19 -1.53 -0.32
C TYR A 124 10.60 -0.74 -1.55
N LEU A 125 9.78 -0.79 -2.60
CA LEU A 125 9.91 0.09 -3.75
C LEU A 125 9.09 1.36 -3.51
N PRO A 126 9.65 2.57 -3.68
CA PRO A 126 8.89 3.81 -3.57
C PRO A 126 7.73 3.87 -4.57
N GLU A 127 6.59 4.41 -4.13
CA GLU A 127 5.34 4.49 -4.90
C GLU A 127 5.52 5.07 -6.31
N ILE A 128 6.35 6.11 -6.45
CA ILE A 128 6.61 6.76 -7.73
C ILE A 128 7.15 5.79 -8.79
N LYS A 129 7.88 4.75 -8.38
CA LYS A 129 8.45 3.76 -9.30
C LYS A 129 7.36 2.90 -9.93
N TYR A 130 6.37 2.47 -9.16
CA TYR A 130 5.19 1.78 -9.70
C TYR A 130 4.47 2.63 -10.75
N ARG A 131 4.23 3.92 -10.46
CA ARG A 131 3.59 4.83 -11.42
C ARG A 131 4.40 4.99 -12.71
N ARG A 132 5.72 5.05 -12.62
CA ARG A 132 6.62 5.13 -13.79
C ARG A 132 6.57 3.85 -14.61
N ILE A 133 6.52 2.68 -13.96
CA ILE A 133 6.38 1.39 -14.65
C ILE A 133 5.02 1.32 -15.37
N LEU A 134 3.92 1.71 -14.71
CA LEU A 134 2.59 1.77 -15.33
C LEU A 134 2.55 2.76 -16.51
N ASN A 135 3.15 3.95 -16.37
CA ASN A 135 3.24 4.91 -17.47
C ASN A 135 4.09 4.39 -18.63
N LYS A 136 5.16 3.64 -18.36
CA LYS A 136 5.98 3.01 -19.39
C LYS A 136 5.23 1.87 -20.09
N ALA A 137 4.45 1.08 -19.35
CA ALA A 137 3.72 -0.07 -19.86
C ALA A 137 2.44 0.30 -20.62
N PHE A 138 1.69 1.29 -20.14
CA PHE A 138 0.35 1.63 -20.63
C PHE A 138 0.23 3.04 -21.22
N GLY A 139 1.22 3.90 -21.00
CA GLY A 139 1.13 5.32 -21.32
C GLY A 139 0.33 6.12 -20.27
N PRO A 140 0.59 7.44 -20.14
CA PRO A 140 -0.26 8.32 -19.34
C PRO A 140 -1.72 8.29 -19.83
N GLY A 141 -2.68 8.11 -18.92
CA GLY A 141 -4.09 7.96 -19.25
C GLY A 141 -4.51 6.52 -19.61
N GLY A 142 -3.56 5.61 -19.83
CA GLY A 142 -3.84 4.19 -20.10
C GLY A 142 -4.15 3.36 -18.85
N TRP A 143 -4.13 3.96 -17.65
CA TRP A 143 -4.45 3.29 -16.40
C TRP A 143 -5.02 4.26 -15.36
N GLY A 144 -5.72 3.73 -14.36
CA GLY A 144 -6.28 4.52 -13.27
C GLY A 144 -6.74 3.69 -12.08
N LEU A 145 -6.89 4.35 -10.93
CA LEU A 145 -7.53 3.76 -9.76
C LEU A 145 -8.96 4.29 -9.63
N ALA A 146 -9.94 3.38 -9.69
CA ALA A 146 -11.33 3.67 -9.43
C ALA A 146 -11.66 3.35 -7.97
N PRO A 147 -12.22 4.29 -7.19
CA PRO A 147 -12.69 3.97 -5.85
C PRO A 147 -13.91 3.06 -5.88
N ARG A 148 -13.93 2.03 -5.04
CA ARG A 148 -15.03 1.05 -4.93
C ARG A 148 -15.86 1.18 -3.67
N SER A 149 -15.30 1.77 -2.63
CA SER A 149 -16.01 2.05 -1.38
C SER A 149 -16.01 3.55 -1.07
N GLU A 150 -16.86 3.95 -0.14
CA GLU A 150 -16.66 5.20 0.58
C GLU A 150 -15.33 5.17 1.35
N THR A 151 -14.79 6.35 1.62
CA THR A 151 -13.58 6.49 2.43
C THR A 151 -13.96 6.26 3.89
N SER A 152 -13.42 5.21 4.50
CA SER A 152 -13.56 4.96 5.94
C SER A 152 -12.48 5.75 6.68
N VAL A 153 -12.91 6.73 7.49
CA VAL A 153 -12.02 7.54 8.34
C VAL A 153 -12.22 7.11 9.79
N GLY A 154 -11.31 6.28 10.29
CA GLY A 154 -11.24 5.91 11.71
C GLY A 154 -10.31 6.85 12.48
N PRO A 155 -10.24 6.77 13.83
CA PRO A 155 -9.55 7.76 14.66
C PRO A 155 -8.07 8.04 14.33
N LYS A 156 -7.38 7.06 13.74
CA LYS A 156 -5.94 7.15 13.39
C LYS A 156 -5.61 6.51 12.04
N ILE A 157 -6.62 6.17 11.23
CA ILE A 157 -6.42 5.44 9.98
C ILE A 157 -7.49 5.82 8.96
N VAL A 158 -7.06 6.02 7.72
CA VAL A 158 -7.94 6.13 6.55
C VAL A 158 -7.84 4.85 5.76
N SER A 159 -8.96 4.27 5.36
CA SER A 159 -9.00 3.07 4.51
C SER A 159 -10.06 3.18 3.43
N ARG A 160 -9.76 2.66 2.23
CA ARG A 160 -10.67 2.66 1.09
C ARG A 160 -10.32 1.54 0.11
N GLU A 161 -11.31 0.92 -0.50
CA GLU A 161 -11.10 -0.03 -1.59
C GLU A 161 -10.96 0.67 -2.93
N TYR A 162 -10.00 0.22 -3.73
CA TYR A 162 -9.76 0.69 -5.09
C TYR A 162 -9.63 -0.47 -6.07
N ALA A 163 -10.11 -0.25 -7.28
CA ALA A 163 -9.85 -1.08 -8.46
C ALA A 163 -8.77 -0.42 -9.32
N LEU A 164 -7.74 -1.18 -9.68
CA LEU A 164 -6.82 -0.81 -10.76
C LEU A 164 -7.46 -1.20 -12.10
N VAL A 165 -7.59 -0.21 -12.96
CA VAL A 165 -8.06 -0.36 -14.34
C VAL A 165 -6.91 0.01 -15.26
N CYS A 166 -6.62 -0.84 -16.24
CA CYS A 166 -5.59 -0.60 -17.25
C CYS A 166 -6.20 -0.89 -18.62
N GLN A 167 -6.07 0.03 -19.58
CA GLN A 167 -6.63 -0.10 -20.93
C GLN A 167 -8.13 -0.50 -20.94
N GLY A 168 -8.93 0.07 -20.05
CA GLY A 168 -10.37 -0.17 -20.00
C GLY A 168 -10.80 -1.52 -19.42
N ARG A 169 -9.90 -2.26 -18.75
CA ARG A 169 -10.23 -3.51 -18.07
C ARG A 169 -9.80 -3.51 -16.60
N LEU A 170 -10.61 -4.15 -15.77
CA LEU A 170 -10.28 -4.41 -14.38
C LEU A 170 -9.05 -5.34 -14.31
N VAL A 171 -8.06 -4.93 -13.52
CA VAL A 171 -6.84 -5.71 -13.28
C VAL A 171 -6.86 -6.33 -11.90
N ALA A 172 -7.05 -5.51 -10.86
CA ALA A 172 -6.93 -5.94 -9.47
C ALA A 172 -7.74 -5.03 -8.57
N ILE A 173 -8.15 -5.56 -7.42
CA ILE A 173 -8.86 -4.82 -6.38
C ILE A 173 -8.06 -4.95 -5.10
N ALA A 174 -7.78 -3.83 -4.45
CA ALA A 174 -7.10 -3.82 -3.18
C ALA A 174 -7.64 -2.72 -2.27
N ARG A 175 -7.62 -3.02 -0.97
CA ARG A 175 -7.87 -2.01 0.06
C ARG A 175 -6.58 -1.27 0.36
N GLY A 176 -6.62 0.05 0.22
CA GLY A 176 -5.58 0.94 0.72
C GLY A 176 -5.83 1.29 2.16
N GLU A 177 -4.75 1.56 2.89
CA GLU A 177 -4.82 2.12 4.24
C GLU A 177 -3.64 3.03 4.52
N GLN A 178 -3.86 4.04 5.36
CA GLN A 178 -2.83 4.96 5.80
C GLN A 178 -3.14 5.50 7.20
N GLU A 179 -2.18 5.32 8.10
CA GLU A 179 -2.26 5.88 9.45
C GLU A 179 -2.04 7.40 9.44
N TYR A 180 -2.69 8.09 10.37
CA TYR A 180 -2.50 9.50 10.65
C TYR A 180 -2.56 9.77 12.16
N PHE A 181 -1.88 10.83 12.60
CA PHE A 181 -1.76 11.16 14.02
C PHE A 181 -2.60 12.36 14.44
N ASP A 182 -2.81 13.30 13.52
CA ASP A 182 -3.58 14.51 13.74
C ASP A 182 -4.70 14.63 12.68
N PRO A 183 -5.92 15.04 13.06
CA PRO A 183 -7.03 15.19 12.10
C PRO A 183 -6.73 16.11 10.91
N SER A 184 -5.84 17.11 11.05
CA SER A 184 -5.42 17.94 9.91
C SER A 184 -4.68 17.13 8.83
N GLY A 185 -4.15 15.96 9.17
CA GLY A 185 -3.46 15.03 8.28
C GLY A 185 -4.37 14.10 7.48
N ILE A 186 -5.70 14.16 7.62
CA ILE A 186 -6.64 13.26 6.92
C ILE A 186 -6.52 13.38 5.39
N ALA A 187 -6.28 14.58 4.86
CA ALA A 187 -6.11 14.78 3.42
C ALA A 187 -4.87 14.03 2.89
N THR A 188 -3.72 14.21 3.55
CA THR A 188 -2.49 13.48 3.23
C THR A 188 -2.66 11.97 3.41
N ALA A 189 -3.39 11.55 4.45
CA ALA A 189 -3.67 10.14 4.69
C ALA A 189 -4.56 9.54 3.60
N THR A 190 -5.49 10.31 3.05
CA THR A 190 -6.34 9.88 1.94
C THR A 190 -5.52 9.63 0.67
N GLU A 191 -4.56 10.50 0.36
CA GLU A 191 -3.63 10.28 -0.73
C GLU A 191 -2.72 9.07 -0.47
N GLY A 192 -2.17 8.93 0.73
CA GLY A 192 -1.37 7.76 1.12
C GLY A 192 -2.13 6.45 1.03
N CYS A 193 -3.43 6.44 1.40
CA CYS A 193 -4.32 5.30 1.26
C CYS A 193 -4.49 4.89 -0.21
N LYS A 194 -4.70 5.85 -1.12
CA LYS A 194 -4.78 5.60 -2.56
C LYS A 194 -3.48 5.01 -3.12
N SER A 195 -2.35 5.58 -2.74
CA SER A 195 -1.02 5.12 -3.12
C SER A 195 -0.71 3.71 -2.59
N ASN A 196 -1.14 3.41 -1.37
CA ASN A 196 -0.99 2.08 -0.78
C ASN A 196 -1.77 1.03 -1.58
N ALA A 197 -3.02 1.32 -1.95
CA ALA A 197 -3.81 0.42 -2.79
C ALA A 197 -3.15 0.19 -4.16
N LEU A 198 -2.58 1.22 -4.78
CA LEU A 198 -1.90 1.12 -6.07
C LEU A 198 -0.81 0.04 -6.05
N MET A 199 0.09 0.11 -5.07
CA MET A 199 1.21 -0.82 -4.97
C MET A 199 0.74 -2.26 -4.79
N ARG A 200 -0.35 -2.46 -4.01
CA ARG A 200 -0.96 -3.79 -3.81
C ARG A 200 -1.54 -4.34 -5.10
N CYS A 201 -2.29 -3.53 -5.86
CA CYS A 201 -2.81 -3.93 -7.17
C CYS A 201 -1.70 -4.23 -8.19
N CYS A 202 -0.60 -3.47 -8.15
CA CYS A 202 0.53 -3.67 -9.07
C CYS A 202 1.23 -5.02 -8.89
N LYS A 203 1.07 -5.68 -7.73
CA LYS A 203 1.61 -7.02 -7.50
C LYS A 203 0.99 -8.05 -8.45
N ASP A 204 -0.30 -7.94 -8.74
CA ASP A 204 -1.01 -8.86 -9.64
C ASP A 204 -0.59 -8.68 -11.11
N LEU A 205 0.04 -7.55 -11.44
CA LEU A 205 0.69 -7.29 -12.74
C LEU A 205 2.12 -7.85 -12.82
N GLY A 206 2.68 -8.36 -11.72
CA GLY A 206 4.05 -8.84 -11.63
C GLY A 206 5.09 -7.78 -11.26
N ILE A 207 4.69 -6.51 -11.08
CA ILE A 207 5.60 -5.40 -10.76
C ILE A 207 6.21 -5.62 -9.38
N ALA A 208 7.56 -5.54 -9.31
CA ALA A 208 8.33 -5.65 -8.07
C ALA A 208 8.02 -6.93 -7.26
N SER A 209 7.63 -8.01 -7.94
CA SER A 209 7.30 -9.30 -7.33
C SER A 209 8.46 -9.89 -6.53
N GLU A 210 9.70 -9.61 -6.92
CA GLU A 210 10.91 -10.02 -6.20
C GLU A 210 11.03 -9.46 -4.77
N LEU A 211 10.38 -8.33 -4.45
CA LEU A 211 10.34 -7.79 -3.08
C LEU A 211 9.55 -8.68 -2.10
N TRP A 212 8.87 -9.70 -2.62
CA TRP A 212 8.16 -10.72 -1.84
C TRP A 212 8.90 -12.06 -1.80
N ASP A 213 10.02 -12.20 -2.51
CA ASP A 213 10.86 -13.40 -2.46
C ASP A 213 11.84 -13.33 -1.28
N PRO A 214 11.76 -14.25 -0.29
CA PRO A 214 12.70 -14.31 0.81
C PRO A 214 14.17 -14.50 0.40
N ARG A 215 14.44 -15.03 -0.80
CA ARG A 215 15.79 -15.15 -1.37
C ARG A 215 16.31 -13.78 -1.80
N PHE A 216 15.56 -13.07 -2.64
CA PHE A 216 15.87 -11.70 -3.04
C PHE A 216 16.10 -10.79 -1.82
N ILE A 217 15.19 -10.81 -0.84
CA ILE A 217 15.30 -9.95 0.35
C ILE A 217 16.61 -10.22 1.13
N ARG A 218 17.01 -11.49 1.28
CA ARG A 218 18.27 -11.84 1.97
C ARG A 218 19.48 -11.37 1.19
N GLU A 219 19.49 -11.57 -0.13
CA GLU A 219 20.60 -11.14 -0.99
C GLU A 219 20.71 -9.62 -1.05
N PHE A 220 19.59 -8.92 -1.23
CA PHE A 220 19.52 -7.47 -1.21
C PHE A 220 20.03 -6.90 0.11
N LYS A 221 19.59 -7.47 1.25
CA LYS A 221 20.08 -7.05 2.58
C LYS A 221 21.58 -7.25 2.73
N ALA A 222 22.13 -8.36 2.24
CA ALA A 222 23.58 -8.63 2.34
C ALA A 222 24.41 -7.70 1.43
N LYS A 223 23.94 -7.45 0.21
CA LYS A 223 24.63 -6.68 -0.82
C LYS A 223 24.50 -5.17 -0.60
N GLU A 224 23.30 -4.66 -0.34
CA GLU A 224 22.98 -3.23 -0.37
C GLU A 224 22.70 -2.61 1.01
N CYS A 225 22.48 -3.42 2.05
CA CYS A 225 22.09 -2.91 3.37
C CYS A 225 23.10 -3.25 4.47
N VAL A 226 22.98 -2.56 5.60
CA VAL A 226 23.75 -2.81 6.81
C VAL A 226 22.85 -2.72 8.03
N GLU A 227 23.07 -3.64 8.98
CA GLU A 227 22.46 -3.59 10.31
C GLU A 227 23.43 -2.90 11.26
N VAL A 228 23.03 -1.77 11.83
CA VAL A 228 23.86 -0.95 12.72
C VAL A 228 23.23 -0.85 14.10
N PHE A 229 24.07 -0.86 15.14
CA PHE A 229 23.61 -0.50 16.48
C PHE A 229 23.45 1.01 16.55
N VAL A 230 22.31 1.47 17.06
CA VAL A 230 22.04 2.88 17.32
C VAL A 230 21.63 3.10 18.76
N GLU A 231 21.98 4.27 19.29
CA GLU A 231 21.50 4.79 20.56
C GLU A 231 20.43 5.86 20.31
N HIS A 232 19.28 5.75 20.97
CA HIS A 232 18.29 6.81 21.00
C HIS A 232 18.72 7.90 21.98
N LEU A 233 19.10 9.08 21.48
CA LEU A 233 19.77 10.13 22.27
C LEU A 233 18.98 10.55 23.53
N PRO A 234 17.64 10.74 23.47
CA PRO A 234 16.86 11.12 24.65
C PRO A 234 16.72 10.02 25.71
N THR A 235 16.66 8.75 25.31
CA THR A 235 16.33 7.64 26.24
C THR A 235 17.51 6.72 26.53
N LYS A 236 18.64 6.92 25.86
CA LYS A 236 19.86 6.09 25.97
C LYS A 236 19.66 4.60 25.66
N ARG A 237 18.54 4.25 25.03
CA ARG A 237 18.24 2.86 24.65
C ARG A 237 18.99 2.52 23.37
N LYS A 238 19.68 1.38 23.38
CA LYS A 238 20.34 0.83 22.20
C LYS A 238 19.44 -0.17 21.49
N LYS A 239 19.42 -0.14 20.16
CA LYS A 239 18.76 -1.14 19.30
C LYS A 239 19.50 -1.28 17.99
N LYS A 240 19.26 -2.38 17.28
CA LYS A 240 19.73 -2.55 15.91
C LYS A 240 18.71 -1.98 14.94
N LEU A 241 19.16 -1.23 13.94
CA LEU A 241 18.34 -0.72 12.84
C LEU A 241 19.00 -1.03 11.50
N TRP A 242 18.17 -1.19 10.47
CA TRP A 242 18.62 -1.39 9.10
C TRP A 242 18.71 -0.07 8.34
N ARG A 243 19.74 0.12 7.54
CA ARG A 243 19.81 1.19 6.54
C ARG A 243 20.49 0.69 5.27
N ARG A 244 20.32 1.41 4.17
CA ARG A 244 21.14 1.16 2.98
C ARG A 244 22.60 1.57 3.25
N LYS A 245 23.54 0.95 2.53
CA LYS A 245 24.98 1.25 2.65
C LYS A 245 25.34 2.61 2.06
N ASP A 246 24.64 3.04 1.02
CA ASP A 246 24.80 4.34 0.35
C ASP A 246 24.12 5.49 1.11
N GLN A 247 23.19 5.18 2.01
CA GLN A 247 22.63 6.17 2.93
C GLN A 247 23.63 6.51 4.05
N GLY A 248 23.68 7.80 4.39
CA GLY A 248 24.46 8.29 5.52
C GLY A 248 24.02 7.68 6.86
N ALA A 249 24.82 7.90 7.89
CA ALA A 249 24.52 7.41 9.23
C ALA A 249 23.19 7.98 9.76
N PHE A 250 22.54 7.25 10.66
CA PHE A 250 21.32 7.71 11.31
C PHE A 250 21.50 9.07 12.00
N GLY A 251 20.62 10.00 11.65
CA GLY A 251 20.48 11.29 12.32
C GLY A 251 19.54 11.25 13.53
N TYR A 252 19.39 12.41 14.18
CA TYR A 252 18.46 12.58 15.30
C TYR A 252 17.07 12.00 14.98
N PRO A 253 16.45 11.20 15.89
CA PRO A 253 16.80 11.03 17.30
C PRO A 253 17.81 9.91 17.60
N TYR A 254 18.34 9.25 16.58
CA TYR A 254 19.29 8.16 16.72
C TYR A 254 20.73 8.63 16.48
N LYS A 255 21.69 7.88 17.01
CA LYS A 255 23.11 8.02 16.71
C LYS A 255 23.71 6.63 16.61
N GLU A 256 24.44 6.36 15.52
CA GLU A 256 25.27 5.16 15.34
C GLU A 256 26.47 5.14 16.30
#